data_AF-A0A8T0VGY1-F1
#
_entry.id   AF-A0A8T0VGY1-F1
#
_cell.length_a   1.000
_cell.length_b   1.000
_cell.length_c   1.000
_cell.angle_alpha   90.00
_cell.angle_beta   90.00
_cell.angle_gamma   90.00
#
_symmetry.space_group_name_H-M   'P 1'
#
loop_
_entity.id
_entity.type
_entity.pdbx_description
1 polymer ?
#
loop_
_entity_poly.entity_id
_entity_poly.type
_entity_poly.pdbx_seq_one_letter_code
_entity_poly.pdbx_strand_id
1 'polypeptide(L)'
;MDERKTLQKFLGIVNYARNYIDNLAKLAGLLYVKLRKNGQKYFNTEDVKLVKEIKEKVKNLKPLELPLDNNYFIIETDASISGWGAILKQKPNKYSPKSEERICRYASGTYKLKTVNNTHREILAVIHVLNSFRLYLGFKEFTVRTDCEAICRYYNQINSKKSSTRRWVLFEDIITVNGYKVVFEHIKGKR
;
A
#
# COMPACT_ATOMS: atom_id res chain seq x y z
N MET A 1 13.94 31.46 -11.06
CA MET A 1 14.08 29.99 -11.00
C MET A 1 12.67 29.42 -11.03
N ASP A 2 12.32 28.62 -12.03
CA ASP A 2 10.92 28.20 -12.27
C ASP A 2 10.42 27.30 -11.11
N GLU A 3 9.52 27.80 -10.26
CA GLU A 3 9.03 27.13 -9.04
C GLU A 3 8.48 25.73 -9.33
N ARG A 4 7.91 25.54 -10.52
CA ARG A 4 7.40 24.25 -11.00
C ARG A 4 8.51 23.24 -11.25
N LYS A 5 9.63 23.65 -11.87
CA LYS A 5 10.80 22.77 -12.04
C LYS A 5 11.41 22.37 -10.69
N THR A 6 11.44 23.28 -9.73
CA THR A 6 11.92 22.98 -8.37
C THR A 6 11.02 21.97 -7.66
N LEU A 7 9.70 22.13 -7.78
CA LEU A 7 8.74 21.18 -7.21
C LEU A 7 8.84 19.79 -7.86
N GLN A 8 9.04 19.71 -9.18
CA GLN A 8 9.27 18.44 -9.87
C GLN A 8 10.53 17.73 -9.39
N LYS A 9 11.64 18.47 -9.24
CA LYS A 9 12.90 17.92 -8.70
C LYS A 9 12.70 17.40 -7.27
N PHE A 10 12.04 18.19 -6.42
CA PHE A 10 11.73 17.78 -5.04
C PHE A 10 10.89 16.49 -5.00
N LEU A 11 9.80 16.43 -5.78
CA LEU A 11 8.94 15.25 -5.85
C LEU A 11 9.65 14.03 -6.43
N GLY A 12 10.59 14.22 -7.36
CA GLY A 12 11.45 13.14 -7.86
C GLY A 12 12.32 12.52 -6.77
N ILE A 13 12.96 13.34 -5.95
CA ILE A 13 13.78 12.89 -4.80
C ILE A 13 12.90 12.18 -3.76
N VAL A 14 11.77 12.80 -3.42
CA VAL A 14 10.81 12.22 -2.45
C VAL A 14 10.29 10.87 -2.94
N ASN A 15 10.06 10.71 -4.24
CA ASN A 15 9.61 9.45 -4.83
C ASN A 15 10.66 8.33 -4.72
N TYR A 16 11.96 8.65 -4.64
CA TYR A 16 13.00 7.66 -4.36
C TYR A 16 12.84 7.05 -2.96
N ALA A 17 12.42 7.86 -1.99
CA ALA A 17 12.16 7.44 -0.61
C ALA A 17 10.78 6.79 -0.40
N ARG A 18 9.98 6.58 -1.46
CA ARG A 18 8.58 6.11 -1.33
C ARG A 18 8.42 4.77 -0.63
N ASN A 19 9.45 3.93 -0.70
CA ASN A 19 9.43 2.60 -0.11
C ASN A 19 9.79 2.62 1.38
N TYR A 20 10.22 3.77 1.90
CA TYR A 20 10.63 3.98 3.28
C TYR A 20 9.63 4.81 4.09
N ILE A 21 8.72 5.52 3.41
CA ILE A 21 7.79 6.44 4.04
C ILE A 21 6.37 5.91 3.94
N ASP A 22 5.72 5.75 5.08
CA ASP A 22 4.32 5.39 5.14
C ASP A 22 3.42 6.49 4.55
N ASN A 23 2.43 6.05 3.77
CA ASN A 23 1.38 6.88 3.17
C ASN A 23 1.88 8.09 2.35
N LEU A 24 3.10 8.01 1.79
CA LEU A 24 3.69 9.09 1.01
C LEU A 24 2.83 9.50 -0.19
N ALA A 25 2.16 8.56 -0.85
CA ALA A 25 1.32 8.86 -2.01
C ALA A 25 0.18 9.82 -1.69
N LYS A 26 -0.36 9.79 -0.46
CA LYS A 26 -1.42 10.70 -0.01
C LYS A 26 -0.88 12.12 0.17
N LEU A 27 0.30 12.25 0.79
CA LEU A 27 0.96 13.54 1.03
C LEU A 27 1.47 14.16 -0.27
N ALA A 28 2.27 13.41 -1.03
CA ALA A 28 2.82 13.84 -2.31
C ALA A 28 1.71 14.07 -3.35
N GLY A 29 0.60 13.33 -3.27
CA GLY A 29 -0.57 13.47 -4.13
C GLY A 29 -1.12 14.90 -4.18
N LEU A 30 -1.15 15.59 -3.03
CA LEU A 30 -1.60 17.00 -2.95
C LEU A 30 -0.67 17.93 -3.73
N LEU A 31 0.64 17.71 -3.64
CA LEU A 31 1.64 18.48 -4.39
C LEU A 31 1.61 18.15 -5.89
N TYR A 32 1.34 16.91 -6.28
CA TYR A 32 1.17 16.52 -7.68
C TYR A 32 -0.01 17.21 -8.37
N VAL A 33 -1.06 17.59 -7.63
CA VAL A 33 -2.21 18.34 -8.21
C VAL A 33 -1.75 19.67 -8.81
N LYS A 34 -0.76 20.34 -8.20
CA LYS A 34 -0.24 21.63 -8.69
C LYS A 34 0.60 21.52 -9.95
N LEU A 35 1.16 20.35 -10.22
CA LEU A 35 1.93 20.11 -11.44
C LEU A 35 1.04 19.87 -12.67
N ARG A 36 -0.28 19.63 -12.47
CA ARG A 36 -1.25 19.40 -13.55
C ARG A 36 -1.52 20.68 -14.34
N LYS A 37 -1.91 20.53 -15.61
CA LYS A 37 -2.22 21.66 -16.51
C LYS A 37 -3.26 22.63 -15.93
N ASN A 38 -4.28 22.09 -15.25
CA ASN A 38 -5.37 22.85 -14.61
C ASN A 38 -5.17 23.00 -13.09
N GLY A 39 -3.99 22.67 -12.57
CA GLY A 39 -3.68 22.78 -11.15
C GLY A 39 -3.43 24.22 -10.74
N GLN A 40 -3.77 24.55 -9.49
CA GLN A 40 -3.45 25.83 -8.91
C GLN A 40 -1.93 25.98 -8.78
N LYS A 41 -1.35 26.93 -9.53
CA LYS A 41 0.11 27.07 -9.69
C LYS A 41 0.77 27.79 -8.52
N TYR A 42 0.01 28.57 -7.74
CA TYR A 42 0.57 29.26 -6.58
C TYR A 42 0.79 28.29 -5.42
N PHE A 43 1.89 28.53 -4.70
CA PHE A 43 2.26 27.80 -3.50
C PHE A 43 1.68 28.53 -2.28
N ASN A 44 0.80 27.87 -1.53
CA ASN A 44 0.16 28.44 -0.35
C ASN A 44 0.91 28.02 0.93
N THR A 45 0.47 28.55 2.07
CA THR A 45 1.05 28.22 3.38
C THR A 45 0.84 26.75 3.77
N GLU A 46 -0.22 26.10 3.30
CA GLU A 46 -0.46 24.66 3.53
C GLU A 46 0.52 23.77 2.76
N ASP A 47 0.91 24.17 1.55
CA ASP A 47 1.89 23.44 0.75
C ASP A 47 3.28 23.49 1.37
N VAL A 48 3.63 24.64 1.96
CA VAL A 48 4.87 24.79 2.74
C VAL A 48 4.83 23.86 3.95
N LYS A 49 3.69 23.74 4.63
CA LYS A 49 3.52 22.79 5.74
C LYS A 49 3.67 21.34 5.26
N LEU A 50 3.05 20.98 4.13
CA LEU A 50 3.17 19.64 3.54
C LEU A 50 4.62 19.29 3.17
N VAL A 51 5.36 20.22 2.56
CA VAL A 51 6.78 20.02 2.24
C VAL A 51 7.60 19.84 3.52
N LYS A 52 7.35 20.63 4.57
CA LYS A 52 8.01 20.46 5.86
C LYS A 52 7.69 19.11 6.49
N GLU A 53 6.43 18.67 6.47
CA GLU A 53 6.02 17.36 6.99
C GLU A 53 6.72 16.21 6.25
N ILE A 54 6.78 16.27 4.91
CA ILE A 54 7.48 15.26 4.12
C ILE A 54 8.98 15.24 4.48
N LYS A 55 9.62 16.40 4.62
CA LYS A 55 11.03 16.49 5.03
C LYS A 55 11.25 15.90 6.42
N GLU A 56 10.38 16.18 7.38
CA GLU A 56 10.46 15.61 8.72
C GLU A 56 10.26 14.09 8.71
N LYS A 57 9.35 13.56 7.89
CA LYS A 57 9.20 12.11 7.70
C LYS A 57 10.44 11.47 7.08
N VAL A 58 11.07 12.12 6.10
CA VAL A 58 12.34 11.67 5.49
C VAL A 58 13.48 11.69 6.51
N LYS A 59 13.52 12.70 7.38
CA LYS A 59 14.54 12.83 8.42
C LYS A 59 14.38 11.78 9.53
N ASN A 60 13.13 11.48 9.90
CA ASN A 60 12.77 10.51 10.94
C ASN A 60 12.47 9.11 10.36
N LEU A 61 13.14 8.72 9.27
CA LEU A 61 12.98 7.40 8.69
C LEU A 61 13.44 6.33 9.67
N LYS A 62 12.55 5.38 9.98
CA LYS A 62 12.92 4.20 10.77
C LYS A 62 13.79 3.29 9.90
N PRO A 63 14.82 2.65 10.49
CA PRO A 63 15.57 1.63 9.77
C PRO A 63 14.62 0.52 9.34
N LEU A 64 14.68 0.17 8.06
CA LEU A 64 13.94 -0.95 7.50
C LEU A 64 14.87 -2.16 7.39
N GLU A 65 14.31 -3.32 7.67
CA GLU A 65 15.03 -4.58 7.52
C GLU A 65 15.06 -5.01 6.06
N LEU A 66 16.14 -5.69 5.67
CA LEU A 66 16.20 -6.32 4.36
C LEU A 66 15.28 -7.56 4.36
N PRO A 67 14.42 -7.72 3.35
CA PRO A 67 13.57 -8.90 3.23
C PRO A 67 14.44 -10.12 2.95
N LEU A 68 14.54 -11.02 3.92
CA LEU A 68 15.28 -12.28 3.78
C LEU A 68 14.36 -13.35 3.22
N ASP A 69 14.86 -14.12 2.26
CA ASP A 69 14.08 -15.16 1.61
C ASP A 69 13.56 -16.24 2.57
N ASN A 70 14.29 -16.56 3.63
CA ASN A 70 13.86 -17.60 4.56
C ASN A 70 12.79 -17.15 5.56
N ASN A 71 12.49 -15.84 5.60
CA ASN A 71 11.52 -15.30 6.55
C ASN A 71 10.09 -15.41 6.01
N TYR A 72 9.14 -15.47 6.95
CA TYR A 72 7.73 -15.43 6.64
C TYR A 72 7.25 -13.99 6.43
N PHE A 73 6.63 -13.72 5.29
CA PHE A 73 6.14 -12.38 4.94
C PHE A 73 4.72 -12.13 5.44
N ILE A 74 4.50 -10.91 5.91
CA ILE A 74 3.21 -10.40 6.33
C ILE A 74 2.99 -9.06 5.64
N ILE A 75 1.84 -8.91 5.00
CA ILE A 75 1.41 -7.68 4.38
C ILE A 75 0.26 -7.12 5.21
N GLU A 76 0.38 -5.88 5.67
CA GLU A 76 -0.76 -5.13 6.21
C GLU A 76 -1.23 -4.15 5.14
N THR A 77 -2.52 -4.16 4.82
CA THR A 77 -3.12 -3.30 3.80
C THR A 77 -4.11 -2.34 4.43
N ASP A 78 -4.10 -1.10 3.98
CA ASP A 78 -5.09 -0.08 4.34
C ASP A 78 -5.65 0.59 3.07
N ALA A 79 -6.97 0.76 3.04
CA ALA A 79 -7.70 1.33 1.92
C ALA A 79 -8.46 2.58 2.39
N SER A 80 -8.15 3.71 1.78
CA SER A 80 -8.84 4.97 2.03
C SER A 80 -9.70 5.38 0.83
N ILE A 81 -10.44 6.47 0.96
CA ILE A 81 -11.25 7.01 -0.15
C ILE A 81 -10.36 7.46 -1.32
N SER A 82 -9.18 8.03 -1.03
CA SER A 82 -8.30 8.66 -2.02
C SER A 82 -7.18 7.77 -2.54
N GLY A 83 -6.84 6.69 -1.82
CA GLY A 83 -5.73 5.82 -2.16
C GLY A 83 -5.61 4.59 -1.27
N TRP A 84 -4.51 3.87 -1.46
CA TRP A 84 -4.17 2.66 -0.72
C TRP A 84 -2.76 2.79 -0.12
N GLY A 85 -2.55 2.10 0.98
CA GLY A 85 -1.28 1.95 1.66
C GLY A 85 -1.06 0.49 2.03
N ALA A 86 0.21 0.11 2.16
CA ALA A 86 0.58 -1.17 2.70
C ALA A 86 1.97 -1.17 3.32
N ILE A 87 2.14 -2.13 4.22
CA ILE A 87 3.38 -2.38 4.94
C ILE A 87 3.75 -3.85 4.71
N LEU A 88 4.92 -4.07 4.12
CA LEU A 88 5.56 -5.38 4.07
C LEU A 88 6.38 -5.55 5.34
N LYS A 89 6.05 -6.59 6.10
CA LYS A 89 6.77 -7.03 7.30
C LYS A 89 7.31 -8.44 7.09
N GLN A 90 8.33 -8.77 7.85
CA GLN A 90 8.86 -10.12 7.94
C GLN A 90 8.94 -10.56 9.40
N LYS A 91 8.91 -11.87 9.59
CA LYS A 91 9.23 -12.54 10.86
C LYS A 91 9.97 -13.84 10.59
N PRO A 92 10.74 -14.38 11.54
CA PRO A 92 11.52 -15.59 11.32
C PRO A 92 10.65 -16.76 10.84
N ASN A 93 9.56 -17.05 11.55
CA ASN A 93 8.65 -18.16 11.23
C ASN A 93 7.18 -17.74 11.27
N LYS A 94 6.29 -18.49 10.59
CA LYS A 94 4.82 -18.27 10.61
C LYS A 94 4.23 -18.21 12.02
N TYR A 95 4.79 -18.93 12.98
CA TYR A 95 4.31 -18.98 14.36
C TYR A 95 5.05 -18.03 15.32
N SER A 96 6.05 -17.29 14.83
CA SER A 96 6.73 -16.28 15.64
C SER A 96 5.76 -15.20 16.14
N PRO A 97 5.98 -14.69 17.36
CA PRO A 97 5.14 -13.68 17.97
C PRO A 97 5.16 -12.36 17.20
N LYS A 98 4.11 -11.55 17.36
CA LYS A 98 3.97 -10.25 16.70
C LYS A 98 5.08 -9.25 17.06
N SER A 99 5.74 -9.43 18.21
CA SER A 99 6.89 -8.62 18.66
C SER A 99 8.15 -8.79 17.80
N GLU A 100 8.28 -9.92 17.10
CA GLU A 100 9.38 -10.21 16.18
C GLU A 100 9.12 -9.68 14.77
N GLU A 101 7.95 -9.08 14.51
CA GLU A 101 7.68 -8.46 13.22
C GLU A 101 8.63 -7.28 13.00
N ARG A 102 9.27 -7.27 11.84
CA ARG A 102 10.12 -6.18 11.38
C ARG A 102 9.61 -5.65 10.06
N ILE A 103 9.62 -4.33 9.93
CA ILE A 103 9.13 -3.66 8.72
C ILE A 103 10.24 -3.70 7.68
N CYS A 104 9.92 -4.19 6.48
CA CYS A 104 10.84 -4.28 5.36
C CYS A 104 10.60 -3.17 4.34
N ARG A 105 9.32 -2.86 4.08
CA ARG A 105 8.97 -1.90 3.04
C ARG A 105 7.59 -1.30 3.23
N TYR A 106 7.44 -0.06 2.79
CA TYR A 106 6.14 0.57 2.61
C TYR A 106 5.78 0.61 1.12
N ALA A 107 4.49 0.54 0.83
CA ALA A 107 3.94 0.83 -0.48
C ALA A 107 2.72 1.72 -0.32
N SER A 108 2.57 2.70 -1.20
CA SER A 108 1.37 3.53 -1.23
C SER A 108 1.10 4.02 -2.65
N GLY A 109 -0.17 4.28 -2.93
CA GLY A 109 -0.64 4.76 -4.22
C GLY A 109 -2.01 5.45 -4.12
N THR A 110 -2.36 6.20 -5.15
CA THR A 110 -3.67 6.87 -5.27
C THR A 110 -4.54 6.14 -6.29
N TYR A 111 -5.84 6.06 -6.05
CA TYR A 111 -6.76 5.51 -7.05
C TYR A 111 -6.96 6.47 -8.21
N LYS A 112 -7.04 5.93 -9.44
CA LYS A 112 -7.43 6.72 -10.63
C LYS A 112 -8.93 6.97 -10.68
N LEU A 113 -9.75 6.01 -10.21
CA LEU A 113 -11.20 6.12 -10.13
C LEU A 113 -11.63 6.55 -8.72
N LYS A 114 -12.43 7.63 -8.64
CA LYS A 114 -12.93 8.17 -7.36
C LYS A 114 -14.22 7.49 -6.88
N THR A 115 -15.01 6.93 -7.79
CA THR A 115 -16.35 6.37 -7.55
C THR A 115 -16.33 4.85 -7.50
N VAL A 116 -15.93 4.30 -6.36
CA VAL A 116 -16.00 2.86 -6.09
C VAL A 116 -16.48 2.63 -4.66
N ASN A 117 -17.35 1.64 -4.46
CA ASN A 117 -17.84 1.22 -3.15
C ASN A 117 -16.66 0.84 -2.23
N ASN A 118 -16.82 0.96 -0.91
CA ASN A 118 -15.74 0.71 0.06
C ASN A 118 -15.09 -0.69 -0.12
N THR A 119 -15.90 -1.75 -0.24
CA THR A 119 -15.40 -3.12 -0.49
C THR A 119 -14.64 -3.25 -1.81
N HIS A 120 -15.03 -2.49 -2.83
CA HIS A 120 -14.31 -2.49 -4.11
C HIS A 120 -12.92 -1.85 -3.93
N ARG A 121 -12.85 -0.73 -3.20
CA ARG A 121 -11.57 -0.06 -2.91
C ARG A 121 -10.63 -0.99 -2.14
N GLU A 122 -11.13 -1.71 -1.15
CA GLU A 122 -10.34 -2.67 -0.37
C GLU A 122 -9.78 -3.80 -1.26
N ILE A 123 -10.60 -4.39 -2.14
CA ILE A 123 -10.12 -5.42 -3.10
C ILE A 123 -9.05 -4.84 -4.03
N LEU A 124 -9.28 -3.64 -4.58
CA LEU A 124 -8.30 -2.97 -5.42
C LEU A 124 -7.01 -2.63 -4.66
N ALA A 125 -7.11 -2.24 -3.39
CA ALA A 125 -5.96 -2.00 -2.54
C ALA A 125 -5.11 -3.27 -2.46
N VAL A 126 -5.71 -4.41 -2.10
CA VAL A 126 -4.98 -5.68 -2.01
C VAL A 126 -4.34 -6.05 -3.35
N ILE A 127 -5.06 -5.90 -4.47
CA ILE A 127 -4.51 -6.15 -5.81
C ILE A 127 -3.28 -5.28 -6.09
N HIS A 128 -3.37 -3.98 -5.82
CA HIS A 128 -2.26 -3.05 -6.04
C HIS A 128 -1.07 -3.37 -5.12
N VAL A 129 -1.32 -3.80 -3.90
CA VAL A 129 -0.31 -4.17 -2.92
C VAL A 129 0.41 -5.45 -3.33
N LEU A 130 -0.32 -6.50 -3.72
CA LEU A 130 0.25 -7.74 -4.22
C LEU A 130 1.14 -7.49 -5.45
N ASN A 131 0.70 -6.63 -6.36
CA ASN A 131 1.52 -6.23 -7.50
C ASN A 131 2.78 -5.44 -7.09
N SER A 132 2.68 -4.60 -6.07
CA SER A 132 3.81 -3.80 -5.57
C SER A 132 4.88 -4.64 -4.88
N PHE A 133 4.47 -5.74 -4.25
CA PHE A 133 5.38 -6.66 -3.55
C PHE A 133 5.64 -7.97 -4.31
N ARG A 134 5.19 -8.10 -5.57
CA ARG A 134 5.33 -9.30 -6.39
C ARG A 134 6.74 -9.89 -6.41
N LEU A 135 7.77 -9.04 -6.42
CA LEU A 135 9.18 -9.46 -6.41
C LEU A 135 9.60 -10.21 -5.13
N TYR A 136 8.89 -10.01 -4.02
CA TYR A 136 9.20 -10.63 -2.73
C TYR A 136 8.35 -11.86 -2.42
N LEU A 137 7.10 -11.89 -2.91
CA LEU A 137 6.12 -12.90 -2.52
C LEU A 137 6.38 -14.27 -3.16
N GLY A 138 6.89 -14.30 -4.39
CA GLY A 138 7.27 -15.54 -5.08
C GLY A 138 6.19 -16.63 -4.97
N PHE A 139 6.61 -17.87 -4.69
CA PHE A 139 5.72 -19.02 -4.46
C PHE A 139 5.55 -19.36 -2.96
N LYS A 140 5.95 -18.44 -2.07
CA LYS A 140 5.95 -18.68 -0.62
C LYS A 140 4.57 -18.43 -0.04
N GLU A 141 4.33 -19.04 1.12
CA GLU A 141 3.17 -18.70 1.91
C GLU A 141 3.39 -17.36 2.62
N PHE A 142 2.39 -16.48 2.57
CA PHE A 142 2.42 -15.20 3.27
C PHE A 142 1.02 -14.84 3.79
N THR A 143 0.99 -13.97 4.79
CA THR A 143 -0.26 -13.48 5.38
C THR A 143 -0.61 -12.09 4.87
N VAL A 144 -1.86 -11.86 4.46
CA VAL A 144 -2.42 -10.53 4.21
C VAL A 144 -3.39 -10.17 5.33
N ARG A 145 -3.10 -9.07 6.03
CA ARG A 145 -3.92 -8.49 7.08
C ARG A 145 -4.72 -7.31 6.54
N THR A 146 -6.04 -7.40 6.64
CA THR A 146 -6.97 -6.36 6.18
C THR A 146 -8.09 -6.14 7.20
N ASP A 147 -8.58 -4.91 7.31
CA ASP A 147 -9.78 -4.55 8.06
C ASP A 147 -11.08 -4.85 7.30
N CYS A 148 -10.98 -5.29 6.04
CA CYS A 148 -12.11 -5.76 5.27
C CYS A 148 -12.52 -7.18 5.67
N GLU A 149 -13.59 -7.30 6.47
CA GLU A 149 -14.14 -8.61 6.82
C GLU A 149 -14.72 -9.35 5.60
N ALA A 150 -15.20 -8.64 4.58
CA ALA A 150 -15.75 -9.25 3.38
C ALA A 150 -14.69 -10.02 2.58
N ILE A 151 -13.45 -9.54 2.52
CA ILE A 151 -12.33 -10.25 1.87
C ILE A 151 -11.97 -11.50 2.67
N CYS A 152 -11.89 -11.38 3.98
CA CYS A 152 -11.58 -12.51 4.86
C CYS A 152 -12.65 -13.60 4.77
N ARG A 153 -13.94 -13.21 4.83
CA ARG A 153 -15.07 -14.12 4.65
C ARG A 153 -15.06 -14.76 3.27
N TYR A 154 -14.87 -13.97 2.22
CA TYR A 154 -14.83 -14.47 0.85
C TYR A 154 -13.77 -15.56 0.71
N TYR A 155 -12.52 -15.26 1.08
CA TYR A 155 -11.41 -16.19 0.90
C TYR A 155 -11.52 -17.43 1.78
N ASN A 156 -11.96 -17.28 3.04
CA ASN A 156 -12.15 -18.42 3.94
C ASN A 156 -13.39 -19.27 3.57
N GLN A 157 -14.37 -18.71 2.86
CA GLN A 157 -15.55 -19.42 2.36
C GLN A 157 -15.42 -19.89 0.91
N ILE A 158 -14.23 -19.78 0.27
CA ILE A 158 -13.96 -20.27 -1.10
C ILE A 158 -14.30 -21.76 -1.27
N ASN A 159 -14.48 -22.52 -0.18
CA ASN A 159 -14.99 -23.88 -0.26
C ASN A 159 -16.49 -24.04 -0.55
N SER A 160 -17.31 -22.98 -0.76
CA SER A 160 -18.73 -23.23 -1.08
C SER A 160 -19.45 -22.40 -2.14
N LYS A 161 -19.10 -21.13 -2.46
CA LYS A 161 -19.82 -20.38 -3.51
C LYS A 161 -18.94 -19.40 -4.29
N LYS A 162 -18.66 -19.71 -5.56
CA LYS A 162 -18.00 -18.78 -6.51
C LYS A 162 -18.86 -17.54 -6.69
N SER A 163 -18.35 -16.35 -6.36
CA SER A 163 -19.03 -15.11 -6.68
C SER A 163 -18.77 -14.73 -8.14
N SER A 164 -19.84 -14.64 -8.94
CA SER A 164 -19.81 -14.31 -10.37
C SER A 164 -19.50 -12.84 -10.69
N THR A 165 -19.07 -12.05 -9.71
CA THR A 165 -18.72 -10.63 -9.96
C THR A 165 -17.30 -10.52 -10.50
N ARG A 166 -17.10 -9.81 -11.62
CA ARG A 166 -15.79 -9.56 -12.25
C ARG A 166 -14.66 -9.19 -11.27
N ARG A 167 -15.00 -8.51 -10.18
CA ARG A 167 -14.07 -8.08 -9.11
C ARG A 167 -13.40 -9.24 -8.40
N TRP A 168 -14.19 -10.23 -7.99
CA TRP A 168 -13.68 -11.40 -7.28
C TRP A 168 -12.94 -12.34 -8.22
N VAL A 169 -13.41 -12.45 -9.47
CA VAL A 169 -12.69 -13.20 -10.52
C VAL A 169 -11.30 -12.63 -10.76
N LEU A 170 -11.17 -11.30 -10.92
CA LEU A 170 -9.85 -10.66 -11.09
C LEU A 170 -8.93 -10.87 -9.88
N PHE A 171 -9.50 -10.83 -8.68
CA PHE A 171 -8.78 -11.06 -7.44
C PHE A 171 -8.26 -12.51 -7.34
N GLU A 172 -9.11 -13.49 -7.64
CA GLU A 172 -8.76 -14.91 -7.70
C GLU A 172 -7.73 -15.20 -8.80
N ASP A 173 -7.89 -14.60 -9.97
CA ASP A 173 -6.98 -14.78 -11.11
C ASP A 173 -5.57 -14.29 -10.76
N ILE A 174 -5.44 -13.12 -10.13
CA ILE A 174 -4.15 -12.60 -9.68
C ILE A 174 -3.48 -13.53 -8.66
N ILE A 175 -4.24 -14.11 -7.74
CA ILE A 175 -3.70 -15.02 -6.73
C ILE A 175 -3.28 -16.34 -7.39
N THR A 176 -4.13 -16.88 -8.26
CA THR A 176 -3.95 -18.21 -8.88
C THR A 176 -2.86 -18.18 -9.95
N VAL A 177 -2.88 -17.20 -10.86
CA VAL A 177 -1.90 -17.06 -11.96
C VAL A 177 -0.50 -16.82 -11.43
N ASN A 178 -0.35 -16.07 -10.34
CA ASN A 178 0.95 -15.87 -9.70
C ASN A 178 1.36 -17.03 -8.77
N GLY A 179 0.50 -18.02 -8.54
CA GLY A 179 0.79 -19.16 -7.66
C GLY A 179 0.95 -18.78 -6.19
N TYR A 180 0.30 -17.70 -5.75
CA TYR A 180 0.44 -17.21 -4.38
C TYR A 180 -0.28 -18.10 -3.37
N LYS A 181 0.42 -18.48 -2.31
CA LYS A 181 -0.18 -19.12 -1.13
C LYS A 181 -0.49 -18.04 -0.09
N VAL A 182 -1.70 -17.48 -0.13
CA VAL A 182 -2.08 -16.35 0.73
C VAL A 182 -3.01 -16.79 1.86
N VAL A 183 -2.73 -16.32 3.07
CA VAL A 183 -3.61 -16.46 4.23
C VAL A 183 -4.18 -15.09 4.58
N PHE A 184 -5.51 -14.95 4.63
CA PHE A 184 -6.14 -13.69 5.03
C PHE A 184 -6.46 -13.66 6.52
N GLU A 185 -5.99 -12.61 7.19
CA GLU A 185 -6.26 -12.33 8.60
C GLU A 185 -7.04 -11.02 8.72
N HIS A 186 -8.14 -11.04 9.47
CA HIS A 186 -8.85 -9.81 9.79
C HIS A 186 -8.13 -9.07 10.92
N ILE A 187 -7.86 -7.78 10.72
CA ILE A 187 -7.38 -6.89 11.78
C ILE A 187 -8.44 -5.84 12.11
N LYS A 188 -8.65 -5.56 13.39
CA LYS A 188 -9.54 -4.46 13.79
C LYS A 188 -8.95 -3.15 13.25
N GLY A 189 -9.68 -2.49 12.36
CA GLY A 189 -9.33 -1.16 11.86
C GLY A 189 -9.19 -0.19 13.03
N LYS A 190 -8.12 0.59 13.06
CA LYS A 190 -8.03 1.74 13.96
C LYS A 190 -8.88 2.85 13.33
N ARG A 191 -10.11 2.96 13.82
CA ARG A 191 -11.03 4.05 13.48
C ARG A 191 -10.56 5.36 14.07
#